data_AF-A0A4V2Z023-F1
#
_entry.id   AF-A0A4V2Z023-F1
#
_cell.length_a   1.000
_cell.length_b   1.000
_cell.length_c   1.000
_cell.angle_alpha   90.00
_cell.angle_beta   90.00
_cell.angle_gamma   90.00
#
_symmetry.space_group_name_H-M   'P 1'
#
loop_
_entity.id
_entity.type
_entity.pdbx_description
1 polymer ?
#
loop_
_entity_poly.entity_id
_entity_poly.type
_entity_poly.pdbx_seq_one_letter_code
_entity_poly.pdbx_strand_id
1 'polypeptide(L)'
;MKKILKISLVMVGIVSTLNANATNSTLLMNLKKVEGKKVSFTLNDMKSVNLSIYDSNDDLIFKEDLTGKKSFRTYDLASFPEGEYYMVTENDLKISKYKLEIKGGLAILSPEAISEVFKPVFDYSTEYGMLTINLEKNAKTPVMVSIYDSNRELLYSKTNSSNEITNKVFNLKKLKGEECTFYVSYSGKTFEKSFTL
;
A
#
# COMPACT_ATOMS: atom_id res chain seq x y z
N MET A 1 11.99 -22.84 18.14
CA MET A 1 12.52 -21.92 17.11
C MET A 1 12.46 -22.65 15.76
N LYS A 2 11.50 -22.32 14.90
CA LYS A 2 11.44 -22.93 13.55
C LYS A 2 12.33 -22.11 12.61
N LYS A 3 13.18 -22.79 11.86
CA LYS A 3 14.18 -22.18 10.98
C LYS A 3 13.47 -21.37 9.88
N ILE A 4 13.71 -20.06 9.84
CA ILE A 4 13.27 -19.19 8.73
C ILE A 4 14.11 -19.60 7.52
N LEU A 5 13.53 -20.40 6.62
CA LEU A 5 14.14 -20.64 5.32
C LEU A 5 14.09 -19.32 4.54
N LYS A 6 15.25 -18.68 4.38
CA LYS A 6 15.40 -17.53 3.48
C LYS A 6 15.21 -18.04 2.05
N ILE A 7 13.96 -18.11 1.61
CA ILE A 7 13.59 -18.53 0.27
C ILE A 7 14.04 -17.44 -0.70
N SER A 8 15.14 -17.69 -1.41
CA SER A 8 15.63 -16.81 -2.46
C SER A 8 14.66 -16.87 -3.64
N LEU A 9 14.01 -15.75 -3.94
CA LEU A 9 13.14 -15.60 -5.10
C LEU A 9 14.01 -15.30 -6.34
N VAL A 10 13.90 -16.10 -7.40
CA VAL A 10 14.61 -15.83 -8.65
C VAL A 10 13.67 -15.08 -9.60
N MET A 11 14.05 -13.85 -9.94
CA MET A 11 13.29 -13.01 -10.86
C MET A 11 13.65 -13.35 -12.31
N VAL A 12 12.69 -13.85 -13.08
CA VAL A 12 12.87 -14.05 -14.53
C VAL A 12 12.16 -12.92 -15.26
N GLY A 13 12.91 -11.84 -15.54
CA GLY A 13 12.38 -10.66 -16.23
C GLY A 13 12.23 -10.89 -17.73
N ILE A 14 10.99 -11.04 -18.22
CA ILE A 14 10.68 -10.91 -19.65
C ILE A 14 10.04 -9.54 -19.85
N VAL A 15 10.79 -8.60 -20.44
CA VAL A 15 10.29 -7.26 -20.78
C VAL A 15 9.67 -7.33 -22.18
N SER A 16 8.36 -7.54 -22.28
CA SER A 16 7.63 -7.43 -23.55
C SER A 16 6.86 -6.09 -23.60
N THR A 17 7.14 -5.25 -24.59
CA THR A 17 6.42 -3.98 -24.82
C THR A 17 5.03 -4.27 -25.37
N LEU A 18 3.99 -4.15 -24.54
CA LEU A 18 2.59 -4.19 -24.99
C LEU A 18 2.08 -2.77 -25.19
N ASN A 19 1.70 -2.43 -26.42
CA ASN A 19 0.95 -1.23 -26.74
C ASN A 19 -0.45 -1.35 -26.11
N ALA A 20 -0.74 -0.55 -25.10
CA ALA A 20 -2.04 -0.54 -24.42
C ALA A 20 -2.61 0.88 -24.44
N ASN A 21 -3.81 1.01 -25.00
CA ASN A 21 -4.57 2.26 -25.00
C ASN A 21 -5.02 2.59 -23.57
N ALA A 22 -4.86 3.87 -23.19
CA ALA A 22 -5.21 4.39 -21.88
C ALA A 22 -6.73 4.37 -21.68
N THR A 23 -7.20 3.45 -20.84
CA THR A 23 -8.48 3.56 -20.16
C THR A 23 -8.22 3.22 -18.69
N ASN A 24 -8.55 4.17 -17.81
CA ASN A 24 -8.63 4.10 -16.34
C ASN A 24 -7.76 3.04 -15.62
N SER A 25 -6.82 3.55 -14.80
CA SER A 25 -5.74 2.87 -14.04
C SER A 25 -6.14 1.70 -13.13
N THR A 26 -6.75 0.69 -13.73
CA THR A 26 -7.04 -0.60 -13.09
C THR A 26 -5.84 -1.51 -13.32
N LEU A 27 -5.31 -2.03 -12.22
CA LEU A 27 -4.29 -3.06 -12.22
C LEU A 27 -4.94 -4.32 -12.81
N LEU A 28 -4.75 -4.55 -14.11
CA LEU A 28 -5.30 -5.72 -14.81
C LEU A 28 -4.40 -6.93 -14.54
N MET A 29 -4.78 -7.75 -13.55
CA MET A 29 -4.10 -9.02 -13.25
C MET A 29 -4.52 -10.08 -14.26
N ASN A 30 -3.76 -10.19 -15.35
CA ASN A 30 -3.90 -11.32 -16.25
C ASN A 30 -3.04 -12.47 -15.73
N LEU A 31 -3.66 -13.38 -14.97
CA LEU A 31 -3.10 -14.69 -14.67
C LEU A 31 -2.91 -15.45 -16.00
N LYS A 32 -1.75 -15.30 -16.62
CA LYS A 32 -1.34 -16.29 -17.61
C LYS A 32 -0.98 -17.53 -16.81
N LYS A 33 -1.76 -18.60 -17.01
CA LYS A 33 -1.43 -19.95 -16.57
C LYS A 33 -0.07 -20.31 -17.16
N VAL A 34 1.01 -19.95 -16.48
CA VAL A 34 2.35 -20.42 -16.78
C VAL A 34 2.48 -21.71 -15.99
N GLU A 35 2.83 -22.81 -16.64
CA GLU A 35 3.05 -24.09 -15.98
C GLU A 35 3.96 -23.93 -14.74
N GLY A 36 3.57 -24.55 -13.62
CA GLY A 36 4.31 -24.50 -12.34
C GLY A 36 3.92 -23.36 -11.40
N LYS A 37 4.74 -23.14 -10.35
CA LYS A 37 4.51 -22.12 -9.31
C LYS A 37 4.97 -20.72 -9.77
N LYS A 38 4.51 -20.25 -10.93
CA LYS A 38 4.86 -18.91 -11.43
C LYS A 38 3.65 -18.00 -11.37
N VAL A 39 3.85 -16.76 -10.92
CA VAL A 39 2.79 -15.74 -10.94
C VAL A 39 3.29 -14.53 -11.71
N SER A 40 2.50 -14.10 -12.69
CA SER A 40 2.78 -12.94 -13.52
C SER A 40 1.84 -11.80 -13.20
N PHE A 41 2.36 -10.58 -13.23
CA PHE A 41 1.67 -9.35 -12.89
C PHE A 41 1.98 -8.28 -13.92
N THR A 42 0.98 -7.49 -14.27
CA THR A 42 1.18 -6.26 -15.05
C THR A 42 0.92 -5.07 -14.15
N LEU A 43 1.93 -4.22 -13.98
CA LEU A 43 1.77 -2.94 -13.30
C LEU A 43 1.60 -1.85 -14.37
N ASN A 44 0.44 -1.18 -14.36
CA ASN A 44 0.13 -0.06 -15.25
C ASN A 44 0.40 1.27 -14.51
N ASP A 45 1.16 2.17 -15.14
CA ASP A 45 1.34 3.59 -14.76
C ASP A 45 1.50 3.89 -13.26
N MET A 46 2.59 3.42 -12.66
CA MET A 46 2.93 3.81 -11.29
C MET A 46 4.38 4.29 -11.23
N LYS A 47 4.58 5.49 -10.66
CA LYS A 47 5.91 6.08 -10.45
C LYS A 47 6.77 5.18 -9.53
N SER A 48 6.14 4.59 -8.52
CA SER A 48 6.73 3.61 -7.60
C SER A 48 5.65 2.70 -7.01
N VAL A 49 5.92 1.40 -6.89
CA VAL A 49 5.07 0.41 -6.19
C VAL A 49 5.96 -0.43 -5.30
N ASN A 50 5.64 -0.53 -4.02
CA ASN A 50 6.20 -1.56 -3.17
C ASN A 50 5.35 -2.83 -3.29
N LEU A 51 5.99 -3.96 -3.64
CA LEU A 51 5.38 -5.28 -3.58
C LEU A 51 5.96 -6.03 -2.39
N SER A 52 5.09 -6.66 -1.61
CA SER A 52 5.46 -7.54 -0.51
C SER A 52 4.66 -8.83 -0.55
N ILE A 53 5.24 -9.95 -0.12
CA ILE A 53 4.56 -11.23 0.08
C ILE A 53 4.73 -11.67 1.52
N TYR A 54 3.62 -11.99 2.17
CA TYR A 54 3.54 -12.47 3.54
C TYR A 54 3.02 -13.91 3.58
N ASP A 55 3.42 -14.69 4.58
CA ASP A 55 2.79 -15.99 4.87
C ASP A 55 1.47 -15.81 5.64
N SER A 56 0.86 -16.93 6.03
CA SER A 56 -0.36 -16.96 6.85
C SER A 56 -0.20 -16.46 8.29
N ASN A 57 1.03 -16.31 8.79
CA ASN A 57 1.35 -15.75 10.10
C ASN A 57 1.70 -14.24 10.02
N ASP A 58 1.49 -13.61 8.86
CA ASP A 58 1.90 -12.24 8.53
C ASP A 58 3.44 -12.04 8.57
N ASP A 59 4.24 -13.11 8.43
CA ASP A 59 5.69 -13.01 8.30
C ASP A 59 6.07 -12.56 6.87
N LEU A 60 6.93 -11.53 6.76
CA LEU A 60 7.42 -11.03 5.46
C LEU A 60 8.38 -12.04 4.83
N ILE A 61 8.03 -12.55 3.66
CA ILE A 61 8.84 -13.51 2.89
C ILE A 61 9.64 -12.81 1.81
N PHE A 62 9.02 -11.85 1.13
CA PHE A 62 9.59 -11.17 -0.03
C PHE A 62 9.15 -9.71 -0.08
N LYS A 63 10.05 -8.83 -0.51
CA LYS A 63 9.78 -7.42 -0.74
C LYS A 63 10.58 -6.94 -1.94
N GLU A 64 9.95 -6.13 -2.79
CA GLU A 64 10.58 -5.46 -3.92
C GLU A 64 10.02 -4.06 -4.09
N ASP A 65 10.90 -3.10 -4.37
CA ASP A 65 10.52 -1.76 -4.78
C ASP A 65 10.58 -1.66 -6.31
N LEU A 66 9.44 -1.40 -6.93
CA LEU A 66 9.28 -1.35 -8.38
C LEU A 66 9.17 0.11 -8.82
N THR A 67 10.08 0.55 -9.69
CA THR A 67 10.09 1.90 -10.27
C THR A 67 10.15 1.83 -11.80
N GLY A 68 9.47 2.75 -12.49
CA GLY A 68 9.56 2.89 -13.95
C GLY A 68 8.23 2.76 -14.69
N LYS A 69 8.25 2.93 -16.03
CA LYS A 69 7.05 2.79 -16.88
C LYS A 69 6.55 1.34 -16.88
N LYS A 70 5.26 1.17 -17.17
CA LYS A 70 4.50 -0.09 -17.28
C LYS A 70 5.39 -1.31 -17.45
N SER A 71 5.44 -2.16 -16.42
CA SER A 71 6.30 -3.36 -16.42
C SER A 71 5.48 -4.62 -16.18
N PHE A 72 5.78 -5.64 -16.98
CA PHE A 72 5.33 -7.00 -16.76
C PHE A 72 6.37 -7.72 -15.90
N ARG A 73 5.95 -8.33 -14.81
CA ARG A 73 6.82 -8.99 -13.83
C ARG A 73 6.31 -10.41 -13.60
N THR A 74 7.21 -11.39 -13.62
CA THR A 74 6.89 -12.79 -13.32
C THR A 74 7.78 -13.26 -12.20
N TYR A 75 7.17 -13.77 -11.14
CA TYR A 75 7.84 -14.24 -9.96
C TYR A 75 7.75 -15.76 -9.91
N ASP A 76 8.89 -16.40 -9.70
CA ASP A 76 8.98 -17.85 -9.54
C ASP A 76 8.86 -18.22 -8.06
N LEU A 77 7.70 -18.73 -7.69
CA LEU A 77 7.37 -19.19 -6.34
C LEU A 77 7.65 -20.69 -6.15
N ALA A 78 8.48 -21.31 -6.99
CA ALA A 78 8.85 -22.74 -6.89
C ALA A 78 9.24 -23.16 -5.47
N SER A 79 10.04 -22.32 -4.82
CA SER A 79 10.58 -22.51 -3.48
C SER A 79 9.58 -22.29 -2.34
N PHE A 80 8.36 -21.81 -2.63
CA PHE A 80 7.32 -21.57 -1.62
C PHE A 80 6.64 -22.90 -1.29
N PRO A 81 6.56 -23.30 -0.01
CA PRO A 81 5.75 -24.44 0.42
C PRO A 81 4.30 -24.28 0.02
N GLU A 82 3.56 -25.40 -0.06
CA GLU A 82 2.11 -25.33 -0.17
C GLU A 82 1.51 -24.60 1.04
N GLY A 83 0.51 -23.77 0.79
CA GLY A 83 -0.10 -22.95 1.83
C GLY A 83 -0.73 -21.66 1.30
N GLU A 84 -1.26 -20.89 2.25
CA GLU A 84 -1.84 -19.58 2.01
C GLU A 84 -0.82 -18.47 2.30
N TYR A 85 -0.83 -17.49 1.40
CA TYR A 85 0.04 -16.32 1.40
C TYR A 85 -0.77 -15.08 1.04
N TYR A 86 -0.17 -13.92 1.26
CA TYR A 86 -0.77 -12.64 0.91
C TYR A 86 0.20 -11.78 0.15
N MET A 87 -0.20 -11.37 -1.04
CA MET A 87 0.51 -10.36 -1.80
C MET A 87 -0.06 -8.99 -1.45
N VAL A 88 0.81 -8.05 -1.10
CA VAL A 88 0.46 -6.67 -0.78
C VAL A 88 1.18 -5.76 -1.75
N THR A 89 0.43 -4.89 -2.44
CA THR A 89 0.99 -3.80 -3.24
C THR A 89 0.66 -2.46 -2.59
N GLU A 90 1.63 -1.57 -2.54
CA GLU A 90 1.49 -0.23 -1.99
C GLU A 90 2.02 0.80 -2.99
N ASN A 91 1.23 1.83 -3.28
CA ASN A 91 1.64 2.98 -4.06
C ASN A 91 1.24 4.29 -3.34
N ASP A 92 1.35 5.43 -4.01
CA ASP A 92 1.00 6.74 -3.45
C ASP A 92 -0.50 6.89 -3.10
N LEU A 93 -1.37 6.09 -3.73
CA LEU A 93 -2.82 6.18 -3.58
C LEU A 93 -3.37 5.20 -2.54
N LYS A 94 -2.92 3.94 -2.55
CA LYS A 94 -3.52 2.87 -1.74
C LYS A 94 -2.58 1.70 -1.46
N ILE A 95 -3.02 0.87 -0.52
CA ILE A 95 -2.48 -0.44 -0.20
C ILE A 95 -3.54 -1.48 -0.59
N SER A 96 -3.21 -2.43 -1.47
CA SER A 96 -4.10 -3.52 -1.91
C SER A 96 -3.54 -4.87 -1.47
N LYS A 97 -4.36 -5.70 -0.80
CA LYS A 97 -4.01 -7.05 -0.34
C LYS A 97 -4.77 -8.08 -1.18
N TYR A 98 -4.05 -9.06 -1.71
CA TYR A 98 -4.56 -10.16 -2.54
C TYR A 98 -4.27 -11.49 -1.86
N LYS A 99 -5.17 -12.46 -2.03
CA LYS A 99 -4.93 -13.83 -1.57
C LYS A 99 -4.06 -14.55 -2.60
N LEU A 100 -3.06 -15.28 -2.13
CA LEU A 100 -2.18 -16.11 -2.95
C LEU A 100 -2.13 -17.52 -2.34
N GLU A 101 -2.54 -18.54 -3.08
CA GLU A 101 -2.54 -19.93 -2.64
C GLU A 101 -1.53 -20.74 -3.46
N ILE A 102 -0.64 -21.48 -2.78
CA ILE A 102 0.24 -22.46 -3.41
C ILE A 102 -0.33 -23.85 -3.14
N LYS A 103 -0.78 -24.55 -4.19
CA LYS A 103 -1.41 -25.87 -4.06
C LYS A 103 -1.23 -26.71 -5.31
N GLY A 104 -0.85 -27.98 -5.15
CA GLY A 104 -0.69 -28.93 -6.25
C GLY A 104 0.37 -28.46 -7.26
N GLY A 105 1.43 -27.80 -6.79
CA GLY A 105 2.47 -27.24 -7.65
C GLY A 105 2.07 -26.00 -8.45
N LEU A 106 0.90 -25.43 -8.19
CA LEU A 106 0.41 -24.20 -8.82
C LEU A 106 0.40 -23.04 -7.83
N ALA A 107 0.52 -21.82 -8.37
CA ALA A 107 0.29 -20.59 -7.63
C ALA A 107 -0.99 -19.92 -8.14
N ILE A 108 -1.93 -19.66 -7.24
CA ILE A 108 -3.28 -19.17 -7.54
C ILE A 108 -3.47 -17.84 -6.82
N LEU A 109 -3.55 -16.74 -7.57
CA LEU A 109 -3.83 -15.41 -7.03
C LEU A 109 -5.32 -15.10 -7.13
N SER A 110 -5.87 -14.38 -6.15
CA SER A 110 -7.23 -13.86 -6.27
C SER A 110 -7.33 -12.82 -7.40
N PRO A 111 -8.41 -12.85 -8.22
CA PRO A 111 -8.60 -11.89 -9.31
C PRO A 111 -8.92 -10.47 -8.79
N GLU A 112 -9.45 -10.37 -7.57
CA GLU A 112 -9.77 -9.12 -6.90
C GLU A 112 -8.98 -9.01 -5.58
N ALA A 113 -8.81 -7.77 -5.12
CA ALA A 113 -8.21 -7.50 -3.82
C ALA A 113 -9.19 -7.92 -2.71
N ILE A 114 -8.69 -8.66 -1.71
CA ILE A 114 -9.47 -9.02 -0.52
C ILE A 114 -9.56 -7.86 0.49
N SER A 115 -8.68 -6.87 0.35
CA SER A 115 -8.73 -5.62 1.10
C SER A 115 -8.03 -4.51 0.34
N GLU A 116 -8.60 -3.31 0.38
CA GLU A 116 -7.96 -2.08 -0.10
C GLU A 116 -8.03 -1.01 0.98
N VAL A 117 -6.92 -0.29 1.19
CA VAL A 117 -6.83 0.85 2.09
C VAL A 117 -6.28 2.03 1.30
N PHE A 118 -7.16 2.98 0.97
CA PHE A 118 -6.75 4.23 0.35
C PHE A 118 -6.02 5.10 1.37
N LYS A 119 -4.96 5.79 0.96
CA LYS A 119 -4.16 6.70 1.79
C LYS A 119 -4.88 8.04 1.97
N PRO A 120 -4.64 8.75 3.08
CA PRO A 120 -5.18 10.09 3.26
C PRO A 120 -4.54 11.06 2.27
N VAL A 121 -5.35 11.96 1.71
CA VAL A 121 -4.86 13.07 0.90
C VAL A 121 -4.78 14.31 1.77
N PHE A 122 -3.55 14.81 1.91
CA PHE A 122 -3.26 16.03 2.64
C PHE A 122 -3.14 17.20 1.66
N ASP A 123 -4.14 18.08 1.68
CA ASP A 123 -4.18 19.28 0.85
C ASP A 123 -3.85 20.51 1.72
N TYR A 124 -2.63 21.05 1.54
CA TYR A 124 -2.10 22.15 2.34
C TYR A 124 -1.98 23.41 1.50
N SER A 125 -2.74 24.44 1.87
CA SER A 125 -2.54 25.79 1.35
C SER A 125 -1.56 26.56 2.24
N THR A 126 -0.36 26.81 1.73
CA THR A 126 0.67 27.63 2.42
C THR A 126 0.24 29.10 2.56
N GLU A 127 -0.44 29.65 1.55
CA GLU A 127 -0.99 31.01 1.57
C GLU A 127 -1.90 31.23 2.78
N TYR A 128 -2.86 30.34 2.98
CA TYR A 128 -3.84 30.44 4.06
C TYR A 128 -3.39 29.75 5.36
N GLY A 129 -2.38 28.88 5.31
CA GLY A 129 -1.95 28.04 6.42
C GLY A 129 -3.00 27.00 6.82
N MET A 130 -3.78 26.51 5.86
CA MET A 130 -4.91 25.61 6.09
C MET A 130 -4.62 24.23 5.49
N LEU A 131 -4.68 23.19 6.32
CA LEU A 131 -4.53 21.80 5.91
C LEU A 131 -5.89 21.10 5.96
N THR A 132 -6.30 20.51 4.84
CA THR A 132 -7.44 19.61 4.76
C THR A 132 -6.96 18.17 4.66
N ILE A 133 -7.50 17.29 5.49
CA ILE A 133 -7.26 15.84 5.40
C ILE A 133 -8.49 15.20 4.76
N ASN A 134 -8.33 14.71 3.54
CA ASN A 134 -9.38 14.01 2.81
C ASN A 134 -9.17 12.50 2.91
N LEU A 135 -10.25 11.78 3.19
CA LEU A 135 -10.30 10.32 3.24
C LEU A 135 -11.34 9.83 2.25
N GLU A 136 -11.11 8.65 1.67
CA GLU A 136 -12.15 7.98 0.89
C GLU A 136 -13.36 7.65 1.76
N LYS A 137 -14.57 7.72 1.18
CA LYS A 137 -15.84 7.53 1.92
C LYS A 137 -15.95 6.16 2.59
N ASN A 138 -15.22 5.17 2.10
CA ASN A 138 -15.20 3.79 2.59
C ASN A 138 -14.02 3.50 3.54
N ALA A 139 -13.26 4.50 3.97
CA ALA A 139 -12.27 4.31 5.03
C ALA A 139 -12.95 3.67 6.25
N LYS A 140 -12.33 2.63 6.83
CA LYS A 140 -12.91 1.93 7.98
C LYS A 140 -12.71 2.76 9.25
N THR A 141 -13.75 2.86 10.06
CA THR A 141 -13.71 3.52 11.38
C THR A 141 -13.21 2.56 12.47
N PRO A 142 -12.70 3.08 13.62
CA PRO A 142 -12.48 4.50 13.91
C PRO A 142 -11.27 5.06 13.15
N VAL A 143 -11.30 6.36 12.89
CA VAL A 143 -10.15 7.09 12.36
C VAL A 143 -9.58 7.97 13.48
N MET A 144 -8.28 7.83 13.74
CA MET A 144 -7.55 8.64 14.71
C MET A 144 -6.64 9.61 13.98
N VAL A 145 -6.67 10.88 14.39
CA VAL A 145 -5.72 11.90 13.93
C VAL A 145 -4.98 12.45 15.14
N SER A 146 -3.67 12.38 15.12
CA SER A 146 -2.79 13.00 16.10
C SER A 146 -1.75 13.89 15.44
N ILE A 147 -1.42 15.01 16.08
CA ILE A 147 -0.45 15.99 15.62
C ILE A 147 0.61 16.13 16.69
N TYR A 148 1.87 16.05 16.29
CA TYR A 148 3.02 16.26 17.16
C TYR A 148 3.86 17.43 16.64
N ASP A 149 4.57 18.11 17.55
CA ASP A 149 5.59 19.10 17.18
C ASP A 149 6.94 18.42 16.85
N SER A 150 7.95 19.22 16.53
CA SER A 150 9.32 18.74 16.26
C SER A 150 10.00 18.05 17.45
N ASN A 151 9.55 18.32 18.69
CA ASN A 151 10.04 17.67 19.91
C ASN A 151 9.27 16.38 20.26
N ARG A 152 8.34 15.95 19.39
CA ARG A 152 7.40 14.83 19.62
C ARG A 152 6.43 15.08 20.77
N GLU A 153 6.16 16.34 21.11
CA GLU A 153 5.09 16.71 22.03
C GLU A 153 3.73 16.63 21.31
N LEU A 154 2.73 16.03 21.94
CA LEU A 154 1.39 15.88 21.37
C LEU A 154 0.64 17.22 21.40
N LEU A 155 0.43 17.82 20.23
CA LEU A 155 -0.31 19.08 20.08
C LEU A 155 -1.83 18.88 19.98
N TYR A 156 -2.25 17.76 19.42
CA TYR A 156 -3.67 17.45 19.19
C TYR A 156 -3.88 15.95 19.03
N SER A 157 -4.98 15.43 19.55
CA SER A 157 -5.45 14.08 19.26
C SER A 157 -6.97 14.01 19.22
N LYS A 158 -7.52 13.33 18.22
CA LYS A 158 -8.95 13.02 18.16
C LYS A 158 -9.19 11.70 17.44
N THR A 159 -9.98 10.85 18.09
CA THR A 159 -10.56 9.65 17.49
C THR A 159 -11.99 9.94 17.09
N ASN A 160 -12.37 9.59 15.88
CA ASN A 160 -13.74 9.75 15.38
C ASN A 160 -14.28 8.37 15.02
N SER A 161 -15.45 8.04 15.59
CA SER A 161 -16.11 6.75 15.42
C SER A 161 -16.89 6.65 14.10
N SER A 162 -17.04 7.76 13.38
CA SER A 162 -17.67 7.87 12.05
C SER A 162 -16.66 8.44 11.03
N ASN A 163 -16.97 8.32 9.73
CA ASN A 163 -16.17 8.89 8.63
C ASN A 163 -16.26 10.44 8.54
N GLU A 164 -16.63 11.12 9.63
CA GLU A 164 -16.74 12.58 9.75
C GLU A 164 -15.39 13.32 9.63
N ILE A 165 -14.25 12.62 9.58
CA ILE A 165 -12.95 13.24 9.28
C ILE A 165 -12.83 13.64 7.81
N THR A 166 -13.73 13.18 6.94
CA THR A 166 -13.66 13.33 5.47
C THR A 166 -13.44 14.76 4.95
N ASN A 167 -13.57 15.82 5.75
CA ASN A 167 -13.23 17.19 5.36
C ASN A 167 -12.74 18.06 6.55
N LYS A 168 -11.94 17.51 7.47
CA LYS A 168 -11.48 18.31 8.61
C LYS A 168 -10.36 19.28 8.19
N VAL A 169 -10.59 20.57 8.44
CA VAL A 169 -9.64 21.65 8.19
C VAL A 169 -8.88 21.99 9.48
N PHE A 170 -7.55 22.08 9.38
CA PHE A 170 -6.64 22.48 10.43
C PHE A 170 -5.95 23.79 10.05
N ASN A 171 -6.00 24.78 10.93
CA ASN A 171 -5.23 26.01 10.76
C ASN A 171 -3.84 25.82 11.39
N LEU A 172 -2.84 25.59 10.55
CA LEU A 172 -1.47 25.31 10.99
C LEU A 172 -0.78 26.55 11.56
N LYS A 173 -1.15 27.77 11.14
CA LYS A 173 -0.61 29.02 11.70
C LYS A 173 -0.95 29.24 13.17
N LYS A 174 -1.90 28.48 13.73
CA LYS A 174 -2.24 28.49 15.17
C LYS A 174 -1.40 27.51 15.99
N LEU A 175 -0.67 26.60 15.35
CA LEU A 175 0.24 25.70 16.02
C LEU A 175 1.55 26.44 16.35
N LYS A 176 2.17 26.09 17.48
CA LYS A 176 3.48 26.61 17.85
C LYS A 176 4.56 25.66 17.33
N GLY A 177 5.71 26.19 16.95
CA GLY A 177 6.86 25.43 16.47
C GLY A 177 7.21 25.73 15.02
N GLU A 178 8.28 25.10 14.53
CA GLU A 178 8.76 25.25 13.16
C GLU A 178 8.19 24.17 12.23
N GLU A 179 7.88 23.00 12.79
CA GLU A 179 7.34 21.85 12.06
C GLU A 179 6.30 21.11 12.90
N CYS A 180 5.41 20.42 12.22
CA CYS A 180 4.48 19.48 12.83
C CYS A 180 4.35 18.20 12.00
N THR A 181 4.01 17.10 12.67
CA THR A 181 3.80 15.80 12.04
C THR A 181 2.40 15.29 12.34
N PHE A 182 1.66 14.99 11.28
CA PHE A 182 0.34 14.38 11.34
C PHE A 182 0.46 12.86 11.24
N TYR A 183 -0.19 12.17 12.15
CA TYR A 183 -0.44 10.73 12.07
C TYR A 183 -1.94 10.49 11.92
N VAL A 184 -2.31 9.79 10.86
CA VAL A 184 -3.69 9.39 10.57
C VAL A 184 -3.77 7.87 10.59
N SER A 185 -4.48 7.30 11.57
CA SER A 185 -4.58 5.86 11.77
C SER A 185 -5.99 5.35 11.50
N TYR A 186 -6.10 4.35 10.63
CA TYR A 186 -7.34 3.63 10.31
C TYR A 186 -7.03 2.32 9.58
N SER A 187 -7.96 1.37 9.56
CA SER A 187 -7.79 0.05 8.91
C SER A 187 -6.50 -0.69 9.34
N GLY A 188 -6.04 -0.51 10.58
CA GLY A 188 -4.79 -1.09 11.08
C GLY A 188 -3.51 -0.52 10.45
N LYS A 189 -3.60 0.63 9.77
CA LYS A 189 -2.48 1.37 9.18
C LYS A 189 -2.37 2.74 9.82
N THR A 190 -1.15 3.27 9.83
CA THR A 190 -0.86 4.65 10.25
C THR A 190 -0.13 5.33 9.10
N PHE A 191 -0.64 6.48 8.69
CA PHE A 191 -0.07 7.31 7.64
C PHE A 191 0.51 8.58 8.28
N GLU A 192 1.71 8.94 7.86
CA GLU A 192 2.47 10.05 8.43
C GLU A 192 2.74 11.12 7.36
N LYS A 193 2.59 12.40 7.75
CA LYS A 193 3.06 13.53 6.92
C LYS A 193 3.48 14.71 7.78
N SER A 194 4.66 15.25 7.50
CA SER A 194 5.19 16.44 8.16
C SER A 194 4.96 17.70 7.32
N PHE A 195 4.80 18.83 8.00
CA PHE A 195 4.64 20.16 7.42
C PHE A 195 5.49 21.17 8.19
N THR A 196 6.16 22.05 7.46
CA THR A 196 6.77 23.26 8.01
C THR A 196 5.69 24.31 8.24
N LEU A 197 5.72 24.96 9.41
CA LEU A 197 4.73 25.93 9.90
C LEU A 197 5.04 27.36 9.50
#